data_AF-A0AA51ULG3-F1
#
_entry.id   AF-A0AA51ULG3-F1
#
_cell.length_a   1.000
_cell.length_b   1.000
_cell.length_c   1.000
_cell.angle_alpha   90.00
_cell.angle_beta   90.00
_cell.angle_gamma   90.00
#
_symmetry.space_group_name_H-M   'P 1'
#
loop_
_entity.id
_entity.type
_entity.pdbx_description
1 polymer ?
#
loop_
_entity_poly.entity_id
_entity_poly.type
_entity_poly.pdbx_seq_one_letter_code
_entity_poly.pdbx_strand_id
1 'polypeptide(L)'
;MEIEAKFLISERDIFEKLKGISSITGFSSGEPVDKEFTDTYLDTMDMAIYASGFSFRCREKGSKVTYTLKSLSVSKSLVHMREEVEFTLNEKLPVKEWDNCVLRERVLAIIGSGELFPLFTVTHKRTDIPLSFDQREIAEMSFDDVVLTCDKSTKSYLELEIELTGDGTEAEMNQIAEYLRDDMGLTPGSNSKFDNGLELFMENVRKNASILNYDIDIGNKVIKYSSLQEMIEEYGIEREHARRVAENSCRLFKELKSTHHLRNELLHTLRIASVIHDIGVMTDAENHHKVGRDILLETCPSELPRPLCAFLPWMTLLHKKRIDRRKLDKLSLKTNFLSLPSQMQDDILKLAAILRMADALDYSRMGSKISDIDLTKEDIIVKIAGKGASIDADRADTKADLWRLLFERDIYFREDY
;
A
#
# COMPACT_ATOMS: atom_id res chain seq x y z
N MET A 1 25.23 -5.86 2.25
CA MET A 1 24.55 -5.20 3.38
C MET A 1 25.12 -3.83 3.49
N GLU A 2 24.26 -2.84 3.69
CA GLU A 2 24.63 -1.45 3.90
C GLU A 2 24.66 -1.15 5.40
N ILE A 3 25.57 -0.26 5.81
CA ILE A 3 25.70 0.24 7.18
C ILE A 3 25.47 1.75 7.15
N GLU A 4 24.35 2.20 7.73
CA GLU A 4 23.89 3.59 7.64
C GLU A 4 23.56 4.19 9.01
N ALA A 5 23.78 5.49 9.18
CA ALA A 5 23.29 6.30 10.30
C ALA A 5 22.46 7.47 9.75
N LYS A 6 21.41 7.85 10.47
CA LYS A 6 20.45 8.87 10.00
C LYS A 6 20.17 9.92 11.06
N PHE A 7 20.04 11.16 10.61
CA PHE A 7 19.72 12.31 11.45
C PHE A 7 18.64 13.17 10.81
N LEU A 8 17.68 13.62 11.62
CA LEU A 8 16.73 14.66 11.25
C LEU A 8 17.32 16.03 11.56
N ILE A 9 17.17 16.96 10.61
CA ILE A 9 17.67 18.33 10.75
C ILE A 9 16.47 19.28 10.73
N SER A 10 16.17 19.90 11.88
CA SER A 10 14.99 20.75 12.03
C SER A 10 15.17 22.14 11.40
N GLU A 11 16.40 22.64 11.32
CA GLU A 11 16.72 24.01 10.89
C GLU A 11 17.51 24.01 9.59
N ARG A 12 17.03 24.74 8.58
CA ARG A 12 17.70 24.84 7.27
C ARG A 12 19.08 25.49 7.35
N ASP A 13 19.27 26.44 8.27
CA ASP A 13 20.58 27.09 8.46
C ASP A 13 21.65 26.08 8.93
N ILE A 14 21.28 25.13 9.80
CA ILE A 14 22.16 24.04 10.22
C ILE A 14 22.44 23.11 9.04
N PHE A 15 21.40 22.74 8.27
CA PHE A 15 21.53 21.89 7.08
C PHE A 15 22.53 22.46 6.06
N GLU A 16 22.41 23.73 5.70
CA GLU A 16 23.33 24.37 4.75
C GLU A 16 24.74 24.58 5.34
N LYS A 17 24.84 24.87 6.64
CA LYS A 17 26.15 24.99 7.32
C LYS A 17 26.91 23.66 7.31
N LEU A 18 26.22 22.54 7.57
CA LEU A 18 26.84 21.22 7.61
C LEU A 18 27.33 20.76 6.23
N LYS A 19 26.65 21.14 5.14
CA LYS A 19 27.13 20.90 3.76
C LYS A 19 28.47 21.58 3.46
N GLY A 20 28.79 22.67 4.15
CA GLY A 20 30.04 23.42 3.98
C GLY A 20 31.19 22.97 4.88
N ILE A 21 31.03 21.89 5.66
CA ILE A 21 32.07 21.40 6.55
C ILE A 21 33.22 20.80 5.74
N SER A 22 34.45 21.22 6.04
CA SER A 22 35.67 20.70 5.41
C SER A 22 36.18 19.40 6.06
N SER A 23 35.83 19.16 7.32
CA SER A 23 36.23 17.96 8.04
C SER A 23 35.33 17.66 9.25
N ILE A 24 35.15 16.39 9.55
CA ILE A 24 34.39 15.87 10.71
C ILE A 24 35.29 14.89 11.44
N THR A 25 35.53 15.09 12.73
CA THR A 25 36.32 14.15 13.58
C THR A 25 37.65 13.65 13.00
N GLY A 26 38.30 14.44 12.15
CA GLY A 26 39.56 14.08 11.47
C GLY A 26 39.40 13.49 10.06
N PHE A 27 38.17 13.16 9.64
CA PHE A 27 37.81 12.80 8.28
C PHE A 27 37.69 14.06 7.42
N SER A 28 38.33 14.08 6.25
CA SER A 28 38.26 15.17 5.29
C SER A 28 37.05 15.01 4.37
N SER A 29 36.28 16.08 4.20
CA SER A 29 35.15 16.14 3.28
C SER A 29 35.63 16.42 1.86
N GLY A 30 35.12 15.67 0.89
CA GLY A 30 35.38 15.88 -0.53
C GLY A 30 34.44 16.92 -1.16
N GLU A 31 34.50 16.99 -2.49
CA GLU A 31 33.66 17.92 -3.26
C GLU A 31 32.17 17.53 -3.21
N PRO A 32 31.26 18.46 -2.87
CA PRO A 32 29.83 18.19 -2.88
C PRO A 32 29.28 17.91 -4.28
N VAL A 33 28.37 16.93 -4.38
CA VAL A 33 27.70 16.56 -5.62
C VAL A 33 26.19 16.67 -5.47
N ASP A 34 25.60 17.65 -6.15
CA ASP A 34 24.15 17.84 -6.16
C ASP A 34 23.43 16.89 -7.13
N LYS A 35 22.31 16.35 -6.67
CA LYS A 35 21.47 15.37 -7.38
C LYS A 35 20.00 15.69 -7.11
N GLU A 36 19.16 15.55 -8.14
CA GLU A 36 17.70 15.58 -8.01
C GLU A 36 17.11 14.32 -8.66
N PHE A 37 16.18 13.67 -7.95
CA PHE A 37 15.52 12.46 -8.41
C PHE A 37 14.21 12.21 -7.63
N THR A 38 13.39 11.30 -8.15
CA THR A 38 12.12 10.91 -7.53
C THR A 38 12.07 9.40 -7.33
N ASP A 39 11.72 8.98 -6.13
CA ASP A 39 11.43 7.59 -5.77
C ASP A 39 9.91 7.39 -5.74
N THR A 40 9.39 6.40 -6.47
CA THR A 40 8.03 5.89 -6.31
C THR A 40 8.06 4.59 -5.52
N TYR A 41 7.44 4.58 -4.34
CA TYR A 41 7.31 3.36 -3.54
C TYR A 41 6.11 2.53 -4.02
N LEU A 42 6.33 1.23 -4.16
CA LEU A 42 5.42 0.31 -4.83
C LEU A 42 5.15 -0.91 -3.94
N ASP A 43 3.90 -1.35 -3.92
CA ASP A 43 3.50 -2.63 -3.32
C ASP A 43 2.26 -3.19 -4.01
N THR A 44 1.92 -4.42 -3.70
CA THR A 44 0.68 -5.11 -4.09
C THR A 44 -0.51 -4.62 -3.27
N MET A 45 -1.74 -4.92 -3.73
CA MET A 45 -2.97 -4.49 -3.06
C MET A 45 -3.14 -5.06 -1.63
N ASP A 46 -2.54 -6.22 -1.35
CA ASP A 46 -2.47 -6.88 -0.04
C ASP A 46 -1.19 -6.53 0.75
N MET A 47 -0.38 -5.58 0.28
CA MET A 47 0.86 -5.13 0.93
C MET A 47 1.91 -6.26 1.11
N ALA A 48 1.99 -7.19 0.17
CA ALA A 48 2.85 -8.38 0.25
C ALA A 48 4.36 -8.06 0.42
N ILE A 49 4.86 -6.96 -0.14
CA ILE A 49 6.28 -6.57 0.00
C ILE A 49 6.55 -6.08 1.41
N TYR A 50 5.75 -5.14 1.90
CA TYR A 50 5.81 -4.65 3.27
C TYR A 50 5.67 -5.79 4.29
N ALA A 51 4.67 -6.65 4.08
CA ALA A 51 4.44 -7.86 4.86
C ALA A 51 5.64 -8.81 4.92
N SER A 52 6.43 -8.88 3.85
CA SER A 52 7.63 -9.71 3.79
C SER A 52 8.84 -9.06 4.46
N GLY A 53 8.67 -7.89 5.09
CA GLY A 53 9.74 -7.16 5.76
C GLY A 53 10.61 -6.33 4.82
N PHE A 54 10.09 -5.91 3.65
CA PHE A 54 10.82 -5.12 2.68
C PHE A 54 10.07 -3.85 2.27
N SER A 55 10.81 -2.88 1.75
CA SER A 55 10.26 -1.79 0.94
C SER A 55 10.77 -1.93 -0.49
N PHE A 56 9.94 -1.57 -1.47
CA PHE A 56 10.32 -1.60 -2.88
C PHE A 56 10.07 -0.24 -3.51
N ARG A 57 11.08 0.30 -4.20
CA ARG A 57 11.00 1.61 -4.87
C ARG A 57 11.50 1.54 -6.31
N CYS A 58 10.98 2.44 -7.12
CA CYS A 58 11.44 2.78 -8.46
C CYS A 58 11.93 4.23 -8.45
N ARG A 59 13.24 4.42 -8.61
CA ARG A 59 13.91 5.72 -8.71
C ARG A 59 14.01 6.14 -10.17
N GLU A 60 13.55 7.34 -10.48
CA GLU A 60 13.68 7.96 -11.80
C GLU A 60 14.68 9.12 -11.71
N LYS A 61 15.80 9.02 -12.45
CA LYS A 61 16.86 10.03 -12.50
C LYS A 61 17.36 10.22 -13.93
N GLY A 62 16.87 11.27 -14.61
CA GLY A 62 17.18 11.49 -16.02
C GLY A 62 16.70 10.32 -16.87
N SER A 63 17.60 9.68 -17.62
CA SER A 63 17.29 8.48 -18.42
C SER A 63 17.53 7.16 -17.70
N LYS A 64 17.86 7.17 -16.40
CA LYS A 64 18.10 5.95 -15.61
C LYS A 64 16.93 5.68 -14.68
N VAL A 65 16.50 4.42 -14.65
CA VAL A 65 15.47 3.91 -13.76
C VAL A 65 16.08 2.82 -12.89
N THR A 66 16.18 3.07 -11.58
CA THR A 66 16.77 2.12 -10.63
C THR A 66 15.69 1.59 -9.71
N TYR A 67 15.56 0.27 -9.63
CA TYR A 67 14.67 -0.39 -8.69
C TYR A 67 15.47 -0.91 -7.51
N THR A 68 14.94 -0.74 -6.31
CA THR A 68 15.60 -1.13 -5.06
C THR A 68 14.61 -1.93 -4.21
N LEU A 69 15.01 -3.10 -3.73
CA LEU A 69 14.36 -3.82 -2.64
C LEU A 69 15.25 -3.72 -1.40
N LYS A 70 14.77 -3.02 -0.37
CA LYS A 70 15.52 -2.75 0.87
C LYS A 70 14.77 -3.35 2.07
N SER A 71 15.46 -4.16 2.88
CA SER A 71 14.87 -4.76 4.09
C SER A 71 14.44 -3.67 5.06
N LEU A 72 13.29 -3.81 5.72
CA LEU A 72 12.86 -2.87 6.77
C LEU A 72 13.74 -3.05 8.01
N SER A 73 14.08 -1.95 8.68
CA SER A 73 14.92 -2.00 9.88
C SER A 73 14.11 -2.51 11.08
N VAL A 74 14.65 -3.50 11.79
CA VAL A 74 14.06 -4.01 13.04
C VAL A 74 14.73 -3.41 14.29
N SER A 75 15.91 -2.79 14.14
CA SER A 75 16.71 -2.26 15.26
C SER A 75 16.47 -0.77 15.53
N LYS A 76 16.48 -0.38 16.81
CA LYS A 76 16.49 1.02 17.28
C LYS A 76 17.89 1.57 17.51
N SER A 77 18.93 0.91 16.99
CA SER A 77 20.31 1.37 17.09
C SER A 77 20.52 2.59 16.20
N LEU A 78 21.47 3.47 16.55
CA LEU A 78 21.83 4.65 15.75
C LEU A 78 22.40 4.26 14.37
N VAL A 79 23.13 3.14 14.34
CA VAL A 79 23.68 2.54 13.13
C VAL A 79 22.81 1.34 12.75
N HIS A 80 22.38 1.29 11.50
CA HIS A 80 21.51 0.27 10.95
C HIS A 80 22.26 -0.58 9.93
N MET A 81 21.96 -1.87 9.91
CA MET A 81 22.49 -2.82 8.93
C MET A 81 21.33 -3.41 8.13
N ARG A 82 21.34 -3.22 6.81
CA ARG A 82 20.19 -3.56 5.96
C ARG A 82 20.60 -4.31 4.70
N GLU A 83 19.75 -5.25 4.30
CA GLU A 83 19.87 -5.89 3.01
C GLU A 83 19.29 -4.97 1.94
N GLU A 84 20.06 -4.71 0.89
CA GLU A 84 19.66 -3.92 -0.26
C GLU A 84 20.07 -4.67 -1.54
N VAL A 85 19.14 -4.72 -2.51
CA VAL A 85 19.39 -5.25 -3.85
C VAL A 85 18.82 -4.28 -4.87
N GLU A 86 19.66 -3.89 -5.83
CA GLU A 86 19.31 -2.93 -6.87
C GLU A 86 19.42 -3.50 -8.28
N PHE A 87 18.61 -2.95 -9.18
CA PHE A 87 18.67 -3.24 -10.61
C PHE A 87 18.34 -1.98 -11.40
N THR A 88 19.16 -1.65 -12.40
CA THR A 88 19.00 -0.41 -13.19
C THR A 88 18.67 -0.72 -14.65
N LEU A 89 17.69 0.01 -15.18
CA LEU A 89 17.21 0.01 -16.55
C LEU A 89 17.29 1.42 -17.16
N ASN A 90 17.12 1.50 -18.47
CA ASN A 90 17.06 2.77 -19.21
C ASN A 90 15.62 3.30 -19.38
N GLU A 91 14.63 2.49 -19.00
CA GLU A 91 13.22 2.84 -19.05
C GLU A 91 12.45 2.08 -17.97
N LYS A 92 11.23 2.54 -17.68
CA LYS A 92 10.36 1.94 -16.66
C LYS A 92 9.60 0.76 -17.26
N LEU A 93 9.90 -0.45 -16.78
CA LEU A 93 9.27 -1.68 -17.25
C LEU A 93 8.56 -2.42 -16.11
N PRO A 94 7.45 -3.14 -16.37
CA PRO A 94 6.91 -4.10 -15.43
C PRO A 94 7.95 -5.15 -15.05
N VAL A 95 7.99 -5.55 -13.77
CA VAL A 95 9.00 -6.52 -13.24
C VAL A 95 9.07 -7.82 -14.06
N LYS A 96 7.93 -8.26 -14.60
CA LYS A 96 7.84 -9.50 -15.41
C LYS A 96 8.64 -9.41 -16.72
N GLU A 97 8.83 -8.21 -17.25
CA GLU A 97 9.50 -7.92 -18.53
C GLU A 97 11.00 -7.65 -18.36
N TRP A 98 11.51 -7.60 -17.13
CA TRP A 98 12.95 -7.42 -16.90
C TRP A 98 13.74 -8.64 -17.36
N ASP A 99 14.99 -8.41 -17.75
CA ASP A 99 15.99 -9.48 -17.88
C ASP A 99 16.13 -10.25 -16.57
N ASN A 100 16.60 -11.50 -16.66
CA ASN A 100 16.83 -12.32 -15.47
C ASN A 100 17.90 -11.68 -14.58
N CYS A 101 17.49 -11.27 -13.39
CA CYS A 101 18.35 -10.74 -12.36
C CYS A 101 17.84 -11.15 -10.97
N VAL A 102 18.72 -11.09 -9.96
CA VAL A 102 18.39 -11.48 -8.58
C VAL A 102 17.19 -10.68 -8.06
N LEU A 103 17.13 -9.37 -8.35
CA LEU A 103 16.02 -8.53 -7.90
C LEU A 103 14.68 -8.99 -8.50
N ARG A 104 14.65 -9.32 -9.79
CA ARG A 104 13.46 -9.82 -10.48
C ARG A 104 12.93 -11.09 -9.80
N GLU A 105 13.82 -12.06 -9.57
CA GLU A 105 13.45 -13.33 -8.93
C GLU A 105 12.87 -13.11 -7.53
N ARG A 106 13.53 -12.28 -6.71
CA ARG A 106 13.07 -11.95 -5.35
C ARG A 106 11.72 -11.26 -5.34
N VAL A 107 11.52 -10.24 -6.18
CA VAL A 107 10.26 -9.50 -6.23
C VAL A 107 9.13 -10.41 -6.73
N LEU A 108 9.35 -11.19 -7.79
CA LEU A 108 8.33 -12.13 -8.31
C LEU A 108 7.98 -13.23 -7.30
N ALA A 109 8.93 -13.69 -6.48
CA ALA A 109 8.67 -14.64 -5.41
C ALA A 109 7.74 -14.08 -4.33
N ILE A 110 7.79 -12.77 -4.07
CA ILE A 110 6.94 -12.09 -3.09
C ILE A 110 5.56 -11.77 -3.66
N ILE A 111 5.52 -11.13 -4.84
CA ILE A 111 4.26 -10.59 -5.39
C ILE A 111 3.44 -11.63 -6.16
N GLY A 112 4.04 -12.78 -6.49
CA GLY A 112 3.40 -13.83 -7.28
C GLY A 112 2.89 -13.29 -8.62
N SER A 113 1.59 -13.45 -8.86
CA SER A 113 0.97 -12.95 -10.10
C SER A 113 0.39 -11.53 -9.99
N GLY A 114 0.49 -10.93 -8.81
CA GLY A 114 0.02 -9.60 -8.46
C GLY A 114 0.65 -8.46 -9.26
N GLU A 115 -0.07 -7.35 -9.28
CA GLU A 115 0.38 -6.09 -9.88
C GLU A 115 0.87 -5.13 -8.79
N LEU A 116 1.89 -4.34 -9.14
CA LEU A 116 2.46 -3.32 -8.26
C LEU A 116 1.77 -1.99 -8.49
N PHE A 117 1.40 -1.33 -7.39
CA PHE A 117 0.74 -0.04 -7.40
C PHE A 117 1.55 0.98 -6.60
N PRO A 118 1.56 2.25 -7.04
CA PRO A 118 2.23 3.32 -6.30
C PRO A 118 1.51 3.57 -4.98
N LEU A 119 2.28 3.57 -3.88
CA LEU A 119 1.81 3.95 -2.56
C LEU A 119 1.96 5.46 -2.36
N PHE A 120 3.16 5.98 -2.63
CA PHE A 120 3.52 7.39 -2.52
C PHE A 120 4.83 7.67 -3.28
N THR A 121 5.15 8.94 -3.43
CA THR A 121 6.38 9.40 -4.08
C THR A 121 7.23 10.23 -3.12
N VAL A 122 8.54 10.21 -3.34
CA VAL A 122 9.53 10.96 -2.57
C VAL A 122 10.40 11.69 -3.56
N THR A 123 10.40 13.03 -3.51
CA THR A 123 11.32 13.85 -4.30
C THR A 123 12.48 14.27 -3.42
N HIS A 124 13.69 14.19 -3.98
CA HIS A 124 14.92 14.44 -3.28
C HIS A 124 15.69 15.54 -3.98
N LYS A 125 16.11 16.55 -3.22
CA LYS A 125 17.25 17.40 -3.59
C LYS A 125 18.38 17.04 -2.66
N ARG A 126 19.30 16.23 -3.18
CA ARG A 126 20.37 15.58 -2.42
C ARG A 126 21.70 16.23 -2.74
N THR A 127 22.49 16.53 -1.71
CA THR A 127 23.90 16.88 -1.83
C THR A 127 24.72 15.78 -1.18
N ASP A 128 25.51 15.06 -1.97
CA ASP A 128 26.39 14.00 -1.47
C ASP A 128 27.81 14.52 -1.27
N ILE A 129 28.41 14.20 -0.12
CA ILE A 129 29.74 14.63 0.28
C ILE A 129 30.53 13.39 0.75
N PRO A 130 31.53 12.92 -0.01
CA PRO A 130 32.35 11.80 0.41
C PRO A 130 33.25 12.21 1.58
N LEU A 131 33.49 11.28 2.51
CA LEU A 131 34.38 11.40 3.65
C LEU A 131 35.59 10.48 3.46
N SER A 132 36.77 11.01 3.76
CA SER A 132 38.03 10.28 3.59
C SER A 132 38.99 10.47 4.77
N PHE A 133 39.83 9.46 5.01
CA PHE A 133 40.92 9.51 5.99
C PHE A 133 42.19 8.95 5.34
N ASP A 134 43.29 9.72 5.32
CA ASP A 134 44.54 9.33 4.68
C ASP A 134 44.36 8.76 3.25
N GLN A 135 43.56 9.45 2.42
CA GLN A 135 43.19 9.07 1.04
C GLN A 135 42.30 7.82 0.89
N ARG A 136 41.91 7.17 1.99
CA ARG A 136 40.94 6.07 2.00
C ARG A 136 39.52 6.65 2.07
N GLU A 137 38.64 6.16 1.22
CA GLU A 137 37.20 6.48 1.29
C GLU A 137 36.57 5.71 2.45
N ILE A 138 35.82 6.43 3.30
CA ILE A 138 35.28 5.90 4.56
C ILE A 138 33.75 5.86 4.52
N ALA A 139 33.13 6.94 4.08
CA ALA A 139 31.68 7.09 4.10
C ALA A 139 31.23 8.14 3.08
N GLU A 140 29.95 8.16 2.76
CA GLU A 140 29.28 9.26 2.06
C GLU A 140 28.26 9.91 3.00
N MET A 141 28.26 11.24 3.08
CA MET A 141 27.20 12.01 3.71
C MET A 141 26.20 12.49 2.66
N SER A 142 24.97 12.02 2.75
CA SER A 142 23.84 12.44 1.91
C SER A 142 22.94 13.41 2.65
N PHE A 143 22.97 14.68 2.26
CA PHE A 143 22.05 15.71 2.74
C PHE A 143 20.82 15.75 1.84
N ASP A 144 19.67 15.28 2.33
CA ASP A 144 18.42 15.30 1.59
C ASP A 144 17.48 16.41 2.06
N ASP A 145 17.03 17.23 1.10
CA ASP A 145 15.81 18.03 1.21
C ASP A 145 14.66 17.22 0.59
N VAL A 146 13.86 16.59 1.45
CA VAL A 146 12.88 15.57 1.09
C VAL A 146 11.49 16.17 0.99
N VAL A 147 10.76 15.83 -0.08
CA VAL A 147 9.33 16.08 -0.22
C VAL A 147 8.59 14.77 -0.51
N LEU A 148 7.85 14.29 0.48
CA LEU A 148 6.92 13.17 0.36
C LEU A 148 5.59 13.67 -0.22
N THR A 149 5.04 12.94 -1.18
CA THR A 149 3.71 13.20 -1.75
C THR A 149 2.90 11.91 -1.78
N CYS A 150 1.74 11.94 -1.13
CA CYS A 150 0.75 10.86 -1.15
C CYS A 150 -0.62 11.46 -1.48
N ASP A 151 -1.21 11.07 -2.60
CA ASP A 151 -2.41 11.70 -3.18
C ASP A 151 -2.28 13.22 -3.28
N LYS A 152 -3.06 13.97 -2.48
CA LYS A 152 -3.06 15.44 -2.44
C LYS A 152 -2.29 16.00 -1.24
N SER A 153 -1.72 15.15 -0.41
CA SER A 153 -1.01 15.54 0.81
C SER A 153 0.49 15.48 0.60
N THR A 154 1.19 16.45 1.18
CA THR A 154 2.65 16.56 1.11
C THR A 154 3.24 16.72 2.50
N LYS A 155 4.42 16.14 2.71
CA LYS A 155 5.22 16.33 3.93
C LYS A 155 6.67 16.55 3.53
N SER A 156 7.30 17.59 4.06
CA SER A 156 8.71 17.90 3.79
C SER A 156 9.54 17.85 5.05
N TYR A 157 10.79 17.42 4.93
CA TYR A 157 11.75 17.41 6.02
C TYR A 157 13.18 17.38 5.47
N LEU A 158 14.14 17.75 6.32
CA LEU A 158 15.56 17.67 6.00
C LEU A 158 16.16 16.50 6.77
N GLU A 159 17.02 15.73 6.12
CA GLU A 159 17.77 14.67 6.78
C GLU A 159 19.22 14.60 6.29
N LEU A 160 20.08 14.08 7.15
CA LEU A 160 21.43 13.66 6.85
C LEU A 160 21.50 12.15 7.01
N GLU A 161 21.84 11.45 5.94
CA GLU A 161 22.19 10.02 5.95
C GLU A 161 23.72 9.90 5.80
N ILE A 162 24.32 8.98 6.55
CA ILE A 162 25.74 8.65 6.46
C ILE A 162 25.79 7.18 6.15
N GLU A 163 26.47 6.80 5.07
CA GLU A 163 26.60 5.41 4.66
C GLU A 163 28.08 5.06 4.57
N LEU A 164 28.48 3.91 5.12
CA LEU A 164 29.85 3.43 4.93
C LEU A 164 30.09 3.08 3.46
N THR A 165 31.17 3.61 2.90
CA THR A 165 31.63 3.32 1.54
C THR A 165 33.10 2.90 1.57
N GLY A 166 33.56 2.25 0.50
CA GLY A 166 34.95 1.83 0.37
C GLY A 166 35.41 0.92 1.52
N ASP A 167 36.40 1.39 2.28
CA ASP A 167 37.05 0.64 3.35
C ASP A 167 36.67 1.15 4.75
N GLY A 168 35.59 1.93 4.88
CA GLY A 168 35.13 2.45 6.16
C GLY A 168 34.70 1.35 7.15
N THR A 169 34.93 1.61 8.44
CA THR A 169 34.64 0.66 9.53
C THR A 169 33.48 1.12 10.41
N GLU A 170 32.82 0.18 11.09
CA GLU A 170 31.76 0.51 12.07
C GLU A 170 32.25 1.42 13.21
N ALA A 171 33.52 1.31 13.61
CA ALA A 171 34.10 2.19 14.62
C ALA A 171 34.17 3.65 14.12
N GLU A 172 34.57 3.84 12.86
CA GLU A 172 34.60 5.16 12.22
C GLU A 172 33.18 5.72 12.02
N MET A 173 32.22 4.88 11.60
CA MET A 173 30.80 5.26 11.54
C MET A 173 30.28 5.74 12.91
N ASN A 174 30.54 4.97 13.98
CA ASN A 174 30.12 5.34 15.32
C ASN A 174 30.76 6.67 15.77
N GLN A 175 32.06 6.87 15.50
CA GLN A 175 32.74 8.12 15.82
C GLN A 175 32.09 9.33 15.11
N ILE A 176 31.75 9.20 13.83
CA ILE A 176 31.07 10.26 13.06
C ILE A 176 29.66 10.50 13.63
N ALA A 177 28.89 9.43 13.85
CA ALA A 177 27.52 9.52 14.31
C ALA A 177 27.40 10.09 15.74
N GLU A 178 28.33 9.73 16.63
CA GLU A 178 28.40 10.28 17.99
C GLU A 178 28.72 11.78 17.97
N TYR A 179 29.68 12.22 17.15
CA TYR A 179 29.98 13.65 17.02
C TYR A 179 28.80 14.45 16.49
N LEU A 180 28.10 13.95 15.48
CA LEU A 180 26.92 14.63 14.94
C LEU A 180 25.79 14.72 15.96
N ARG A 181 25.62 13.70 16.80
CA ARG A 181 24.63 13.70 17.89
C ARG A 181 25.03 14.63 19.04
N ASP A 182 26.24 14.47 19.56
CA ASP A 182 26.65 15.02 20.85
C ASP A 182 27.25 16.43 20.71
N ASP A 183 28.08 16.66 19.69
CA ASP A 183 28.72 17.94 19.45
C ASP A 183 27.87 18.86 18.56
N MET A 184 27.27 18.32 17.50
CA MET A 184 26.42 19.09 16.57
C MET A 184 24.94 19.13 16.99
N GLY A 185 24.54 18.33 18.00
CA GLY A 185 23.19 18.34 18.54
C GLY A 185 22.12 17.80 17.58
N LEU A 186 22.50 17.01 16.57
CA LEU A 186 21.55 16.46 15.61
C LEU A 186 20.69 15.37 16.24
N THR A 187 19.42 15.32 15.83
CA THR A 187 18.47 14.33 16.34
C THR A 187 18.59 13.05 15.52
N PRO A 188 18.93 11.89 16.12
CA PRO A 188 18.91 10.61 15.42
C PRO A 188 17.53 10.33 14.81
N GLY A 189 17.51 9.96 13.54
CA GLY A 189 16.31 9.54 12.83
C GLY A 189 16.19 8.02 12.82
N SER A 190 15.10 7.48 13.34
CA SER A 190 14.81 6.04 13.32
C SER A 190 13.97 5.58 12.13
N ASN A 191 13.28 6.51 11.47
CA ASN A 191 12.34 6.20 10.42
C ASN A 191 13.02 6.26 9.05
N SER A 192 12.80 5.24 8.23
CA SER A 192 13.15 5.29 6.82
C SER A 192 12.21 6.23 6.05
N LYS A 193 12.61 6.60 4.83
CA LYS A 193 11.76 7.36 3.90
C LYS A 193 10.45 6.62 3.60
N PHE A 194 10.51 5.28 3.55
CA PHE A 194 9.31 4.43 3.44
C PHE A 194 8.39 4.57 4.67
N ASP A 195 8.93 4.51 5.88
CA ASP A 195 8.12 4.61 7.12
C ASP A 195 7.40 5.98 7.20
N ASN A 196 8.12 7.05 6.87
CA ASN A 196 7.53 8.39 6.83
C ASN A 196 6.43 8.52 5.75
N GLY A 197 6.60 7.88 4.59
CA GLY A 197 5.59 7.84 3.54
C GLY A 197 4.38 6.98 3.91
N LEU A 198 4.59 5.85 4.60
CA LEU A 198 3.52 5.00 5.09
C LEU A 198 2.69 5.69 6.18
N GLU A 199 3.32 6.44 7.09
CA GLU A 199 2.57 7.25 8.05
C GLU A 199 1.73 8.33 7.34
N LEU A 200 2.29 9.03 6.33
CA LEU A 200 1.53 10.00 5.54
C LEU A 200 0.33 9.34 4.81
N PHE A 201 0.53 8.14 4.27
CA PHE A 201 -0.54 7.33 3.69
C PHE A 201 -1.62 7.02 4.74
N MET A 202 -1.24 6.60 5.94
CA MET A 202 -2.17 6.31 7.03
C MET A 202 -2.89 7.56 7.56
N GLU A 203 -2.21 8.70 7.64
CA GLU A 203 -2.82 10.01 7.95
C GLU A 203 -3.90 10.37 6.92
N ASN A 204 -3.63 10.16 5.63
CA ASN A 204 -4.63 10.35 4.57
C ASN A 204 -5.85 9.45 4.75
N VAL A 205 -5.66 8.17 5.09
CA VAL A 205 -6.78 7.26 5.37
C VAL A 205 -7.61 7.75 6.57
N ARG A 206 -6.98 8.21 7.65
CA ARG A 206 -7.68 8.80 8.81
C ARG A 206 -8.45 10.06 8.42
N LYS A 207 -7.84 10.95 7.62
CA LYS A 207 -8.47 12.17 7.11
C LYS A 207 -9.66 11.85 6.20
N ASN A 208 -9.55 10.85 5.35
CA ASN A 208 -10.65 10.36 4.51
C ASN A 208 -11.84 9.90 5.36
N ALA A 209 -11.60 9.16 6.43
CA ALA A 209 -12.65 8.79 7.39
C ALA A 209 -13.33 10.01 8.01
N SER A 210 -12.56 11.05 8.37
CA SER A 210 -13.11 12.31 8.88
C SER A 210 -13.90 13.10 7.83
N ILE A 211 -13.49 13.10 6.56
CA ILE A 211 -14.25 13.72 5.45
C ILE A 211 -15.57 12.99 5.22
N LEU A 212 -15.56 11.65 5.34
CA LEU A 212 -16.76 10.85 5.13
C LEU A 212 -17.85 11.16 6.17
N ASN A 213 -17.43 11.48 7.41
CA ASN A 213 -18.23 11.92 8.55
C ASN A 213 -19.62 11.27 8.65
N TYR A 214 -19.67 9.96 8.89
CA TYR A 214 -20.94 9.26 9.03
C TYR A 214 -21.65 9.51 10.38
N ASP A 215 -21.10 10.34 11.28
CA ASP A 215 -21.69 10.61 12.61
C ASP A 215 -22.05 9.35 13.40
N ILE A 216 -21.25 8.29 13.27
CA ILE A 216 -21.48 7.05 14.00
C ILE A 216 -21.17 7.26 15.47
N ASP A 217 -22.14 6.93 16.34
CA ASP A 217 -21.85 6.67 17.73
C ASP A 217 -21.06 5.37 17.83
N ILE A 218 -19.75 5.52 17.92
CA ILE A 218 -18.85 4.37 17.96
C ILE A 218 -18.92 3.67 19.33
N GLY A 219 -19.59 4.27 20.32
CA GLY A 219 -19.78 3.73 21.67
C GLY A 219 -18.48 3.26 22.35
N ASN A 220 -18.66 2.60 23.51
CA ASN A 220 -17.57 1.93 24.24
C ASN A 220 -17.32 0.49 23.76
N LYS A 221 -17.83 0.10 22.58
CA LYS A 221 -17.65 -1.27 22.08
C LYS A 221 -16.16 -1.50 21.80
N VAL A 222 -15.54 -2.34 22.61
CA VAL A 222 -14.13 -2.73 22.47
C VAL A 222 -14.00 -3.53 21.18
N ILE A 223 -13.15 -3.06 20.28
CA ILE A 223 -12.77 -3.74 19.02
C ILE A 223 -11.29 -4.09 19.15
N LYS A 224 -10.94 -5.34 18.84
CA LYS A 224 -9.54 -5.78 18.74
C LYS A 224 -8.96 -5.26 17.43
N TYR A 225 -7.75 -4.73 17.49
CA TYR A 225 -6.98 -4.39 16.29
C TYR A 225 -5.85 -5.40 16.11
N SER A 226 -5.69 -5.83 14.87
CA SER A 226 -4.54 -6.61 14.38
C SER A 226 -4.13 -5.99 13.05
N SER A 227 -2.87 -6.07 12.67
CA SER A 227 -2.46 -5.68 11.31
C SER A 227 -3.14 -6.57 10.26
N LEU A 228 -3.33 -6.04 9.05
CA LEU A 228 -3.86 -6.80 7.91
C LEU A 228 -3.03 -8.06 7.68
N GLN A 229 -1.72 -7.95 7.84
CA GLN A 229 -0.78 -9.07 7.72
C GLN A 229 -1.08 -10.19 8.72
N GLU A 230 -1.17 -9.86 10.00
CA GLU A 230 -1.48 -10.82 11.07
C GLU A 230 -2.84 -11.47 10.81
N MET A 231 -3.83 -10.72 10.33
CA MET A 231 -5.15 -11.28 10.00
C MET A 231 -5.09 -12.25 8.82
N ILE A 232 -4.28 -11.95 7.78
CA ILE A 232 -4.10 -12.87 6.65
C ILE A 232 -3.48 -14.19 7.13
N GLU A 233 -2.49 -14.13 8.02
CA GLU A 233 -1.82 -15.31 8.57
C GLU A 233 -2.71 -16.09 9.55
N GLU A 234 -3.30 -15.41 10.54
CA GLU A 234 -4.12 -16.00 11.61
C GLU A 234 -5.33 -16.76 11.06
N TYR A 235 -5.99 -16.20 10.03
CA TYR A 235 -7.19 -16.76 9.43
C TYR A 235 -6.93 -17.54 8.13
N GLY A 236 -5.66 -17.70 7.73
CA GLY A 236 -5.27 -18.46 6.54
C GLY A 236 -5.89 -17.93 5.25
N ILE A 237 -5.97 -16.61 5.08
CA ILE A 237 -6.53 -15.97 3.89
C ILE A 237 -5.63 -16.28 2.69
N GLU A 238 -6.24 -16.74 1.60
CA GLU A 238 -5.52 -17.02 0.36
C GLU A 238 -5.10 -15.73 -0.35
N ARG A 239 -3.83 -15.36 -0.18
CA ARG A 239 -3.28 -14.08 -0.66
C ARG A 239 -3.47 -13.81 -2.14
N GLU A 240 -3.21 -14.80 -3.00
CA GLU A 240 -3.28 -14.59 -4.45
C GLU A 240 -4.70 -14.22 -4.87
N HIS A 241 -5.70 -14.97 -4.38
CA HIS A 241 -7.10 -14.66 -4.61
C HIS A 241 -7.49 -13.30 -4.02
N ALA A 242 -7.17 -13.07 -2.75
CA ALA A 242 -7.46 -11.81 -2.06
C ALA A 242 -6.93 -10.59 -2.83
N ARG A 243 -5.71 -10.70 -3.37
CA ARG A 243 -5.07 -9.68 -4.20
C ARG A 243 -5.82 -9.47 -5.51
N ARG A 244 -6.18 -10.54 -6.23
CA ARG A 244 -6.96 -10.47 -7.48
C ARG A 244 -8.31 -9.81 -7.27
N VAL A 245 -9.02 -10.18 -6.20
CA VAL A 245 -10.29 -9.55 -5.84
C VAL A 245 -10.11 -8.07 -5.53
N ALA A 246 -9.05 -7.68 -4.80
CA ALA A 246 -8.76 -6.28 -4.51
C ALA A 246 -8.40 -5.47 -5.77
N GLU A 247 -7.61 -6.03 -6.69
CA GLU A 247 -7.29 -5.42 -7.99
C GLU A 247 -8.57 -5.16 -8.80
N ASN A 248 -9.41 -6.19 -8.95
CA ASN A 248 -10.68 -6.10 -9.68
C ASN A 248 -11.65 -5.12 -9.02
N SER A 249 -11.79 -5.16 -7.69
CA SER A 249 -12.64 -4.23 -6.93
C SER A 249 -12.22 -2.78 -7.14
N CYS A 250 -10.93 -2.49 -7.02
CA CYS A 250 -10.39 -1.15 -7.23
C CYS A 250 -10.59 -0.66 -8.66
N ARG A 251 -10.44 -1.54 -9.66
CA ARG A 251 -10.69 -1.18 -11.07
C ARG A 251 -12.16 -0.87 -11.31
N LEU A 252 -13.06 -1.75 -10.90
CA LEU A 252 -14.51 -1.54 -11.03
C LEU A 252 -14.96 -0.27 -10.30
N PHE A 253 -14.44 0.01 -9.11
CA PHE A 253 -14.75 1.25 -8.39
C PHE A 253 -14.32 2.52 -9.14
N LYS A 254 -13.17 2.50 -9.81
CA LYS A 254 -12.69 3.67 -10.55
C LYS A 254 -13.48 3.88 -11.83
N GLU A 255 -13.65 2.80 -12.62
CA GLU A 255 -14.27 2.87 -13.94
C GLU A 255 -15.79 3.07 -13.85
N LEU A 256 -16.47 2.49 -12.86
CA LEU A 256 -17.92 2.60 -12.69
C LEU A 256 -18.36 3.83 -11.88
N LYS A 257 -17.44 4.76 -11.61
CA LYS A 257 -17.64 5.95 -10.76
C LYS A 257 -18.84 6.79 -11.17
N SER A 258 -19.06 6.92 -12.48
CA SER A 258 -20.18 7.67 -13.06
C SER A 258 -21.55 7.05 -12.80
N THR A 259 -21.61 5.79 -12.34
CA THR A 259 -22.86 5.07 -12.07
C THR A 259 -23.10 4.89 -10.57
N HIS A 260 -22.09 4.47 -9.80
CA HIS A 260 -22.30 4.24 -8.36
C HIS A 260 -22.16 5.49 -7.50
N HIS A 261 -21.50 6.55 -7.99
CA HIS A 261 -21.32 7.86 -7.34
C HIS A 261 -20.68 7.86 -5.94
N LEU A 262 -20.18 6.71 -5.45
CA LEU A 262 -19.47 6.58 -4.17
C LEU A 262 -18.29 7.54 -4.08
N ARG A 263 -18.03 8.09 -2.89
CA ARG A 263 -16.92 9.00 -2.59
C ARG A 263 -15.56 8.29 -2.69
N ASN A 264 -14.52 8.97 -3.20
CA ASN A 264 -13.20 8.35 -3.45
C ASN A 264 -12.51 7.88 -2.17
N GLU A 265 -12.85 8.52 -1.06
CA GLU A 265 -12.40 8.24 0.30
C GLU A 265 -12.72 6.80 0.75
N LEU A 266 -13.66 6.12 0.09
CA LEU A 266 -14.03 4.72 0.34
C LEU A 266 -13.16 3.70 -0.40
N LEU A 267 -12.28 4.12 -1.33
CA LEU A 267 -11.47 3.20 -2.13
C LEU A 267 -10.55 2.32 -1.26
N HIS A 268 -9.92 2.89 -0.23
CA HIS A 268 -9.08 2.12 0.69
C HIS A 268 -9.90 1.13 1.53
N THR A 269 -11.11 1.51 1.96
CA THR A 269 -12.04 0.60 2.66
C THR A 269 -12.41 -0.59 1.78
N LEU A 270 -12.73 -0.34 0.49
CA LEU A 270 -13.01 -1.40 -0.47
C LEU A 270 -11.82 -2.33 -0.69
N ARG A 271 -10.60 -1.76 -0.80
CA ARG A 271 -9.35 -2.54 -0.93
C ARG A 271 -9.20 -3.49 0.26
N ILE A 272 -9.26 -2.96 1.49
CA ILE A 272 -9.14 -3.77 2.70
C ILE A 272 -10.23 -4.84 2.75
N ALA A 273 -11.49 -4.46 2.55
CA ALA A 273 -12.62 -5.40 2.55
C ALA A 273 -12.45 -6.52 1.51
N SER A 274 -11.88 -6.21 0.35
CA SER A 274 -11.59 -7.19 -0.70
C SER A 274 -10.50 -8.18 -0.29
N VAL A 275 -9.45 -7.72 0.39
CA VAL A 275 -8.38 -8.61 0.86
C VAL A 275 -8.90 -9.58 1.93
N ILE A 276 -9.77 -9.13 2.83
CA ILE A 276 -10.23 -9.93 3.98
C ILE A 276 -11.63 -10.55 3.81
N HIS A 277 -12.25 -10.50 2.63
CA HIS A 277 -13.64 -10.93 2.46
C HIS A 277 -13.86 -12.40 2.83
N ASP A 278 -12.85 -13.24 2.62
CA ASP A 278 -12.85 -14.68 2.88
C ASP A 278 -12.24 -15.09 4.23
N ILE A 279 -12.09 -14.14 5.17
CA ILE A 279 -11.53 -14.39 6.51
C ILE A 279 -12.21 -15.55 7.29
N GLY A 280 -13.45 -15.90 6.96
CA GLY A 280 -14.17 -16.99 7.59
C GLY A 280 -13.93 -18.38 6.99
N VAL A 281 -13.20 -18.51 5.87
CA VAL A 281 -13.07 -19.77 5.11
C VAL A 281 -12.38 -20.87 5.90
N MET A 282 -11.29 -20.56 6.60
CA MET A 282 -10.57 -21.53 7.42
C MET A 282 -11.41 -22.05 8.59
N THR A 283 -12.31 -21.22 9.12
CA THR A 283 -13.19 -21.60 10.24
C THR A 283 -14.41 -22.39 9.79
N ASP A 284 -15.11 -21.93 8.73
CA ASP A 284 -16.26 -22.64 8.15
C ASP A 284 -16.38 -22.27 6.66
N ALA A 285 -15.90 -23.14 5.78
CA ALA A 285 -15.95 -22.93 4.34
C ALA A 285 -17.40 -22.83 3.79
N GLU A 286 -18.39 -23.46 4.41
CA GLU A 286 -19.78 -23.39 3.94
C GLU A 286 -20.46 -22.07 4.36
N ASN A 287 -20.22 -21.61 5.59
CA ASN A 287 -20.82 -20.40 6.14
C ASN A 287 -19.83 -19.24 6.32
N HIS A 288 -18.70 -19.24 5.60
CA HIS A 288 -17.60 -18.27 5.75
C HIS A 288 -18.06 -16.80 5.79
N HIS A 289 -18.98 -16.38 4.91
CA HIS A 289 -19.59 -15.04 4.95
C HIS A 289 -20.22 -14.65 6.29
N LYS A 290 -20.85 -15.58 7.03
CA LYS A 290 -21.44 -15.32 8.36
C LYS A 290 -20.37 -15.30 9.43
N VAL A 291 -19.48 -16.30 9.43
CA VAL A 291 -18.40 -16.41 10.41
C VAL A 291 -17.43 -15.24 10.28
N GLY A 292 -17.05 -14.89 9.05
CA GLY A 292 -16.22 -13.74 8.75
C GLY A 292 -16.87 -12.41 9.15
N ARG A 293 -18.20 -12.25 8.99
CA ARG A 293 -18.91 -11.11 9.57
C ARG A 293 -18.73 -11.08 11.09
N ASP A 294 -18.93 -12.21 11.76
CA ASP A 294 -18.87 -12.28 13.22
C ASP A 294 -17.46 -11.98 13.74
N ILE A 295 -16.41 -12.47 13.07
CA ILE A 295 -15.01 -12.08 13.32
C ILE A 295 -14.83 -10.56 13.19
N LEU A 296 -15.30 -9.97 12.09
CA LEU A 296 -15.09 -8.55 11.78
C LEU A 296 -15.96 -7.60 12.63
N LEU A 297 -16.98 -8.12 13.32
CA LEU A 297 -17.76 -7.35 14.30
C LEU A 297 -16.98 -7.12 15.61
N GLU A 298 -15.90 -7.87 15.80
CA GLU A 298 -15.07 -7.87 17.01
C GLU A 298 -13.61 -7.48 16.73
N THR A 299 -13.13 -7.69 15.49
CA THR A 299 -11.76 -7.42 15.06
C THR A 299 -11.73 -6.50 13.83
N CYS A 300 -10.78 -5.56 13.79
CA CYS A 300 -10.56 -4.68 12.63
C CYS A 300 -9.07 -4.58 12.28
N PRO A 301 -8.71 -4.52 10.98
CA PRO A 301 -7.35 -4.21 10.55
C PRO A 301 -6.89 -2.84 11.07
N SER A 302 -5.67 -2.77 11.60
CA SER A 302 -5.03 -1.52 12.07
C SER A 302 -4.88 -0.46 10.96
N GLU A 303 -4.88 -0.91 9.71
CA GLU A 303 -4.82 -0.10 8.51
C GLU A 303 -6.16 0.60 8.19
N LEU A 304 -7.21 0.37 8.98
CA LEU A 304 -8.52 0.97 8.76
C LEU A 304 -9.02 1.71 10.03
N PRO A 305 -9.37 3.01 9.93
CA PRO A 305 -9.92 3.77 11.04
C PRO A 305 -11.24 3.22 11.56
N ARG A 306 -11.46 3.32 12.88
CA ARG A 306 -12.61 2.75 13.60
C ARG A 306 -13.99 2.98 12.93
N PRO A 307 -14.36 4.19 12.46
CA PRO A 307 -15.66 4.38 11.80
C PRO A 307 -15.84 3.51 10.55
N LEU A 308 -14.76 3.28 9.80
CA LEU A 308 -14.79 2.52 8.55
C LEU A 308 -14.73 1.00 8.78
N CYS A 309 -14.32 0.55 9.97
CA CYS A 309 -14.42 -0.87 10.36
C CYS A 309 -15.86 -1.39 10.26
N ALA A 310 -16.87 -0.54 10.46
CA ALA A 310 -18.28 -0.92 10.37
C ALA A 310 -18.70 -1.45 8.99
N PHE A 311 -17.94 -1.15 7.92
CA PHE A 311 -18.22 -1.66 6.57
C PHE A 311 -17.90 -3.15 6.44
N LEU A 312 -16.78 -3.58 7.04
CA LEU A 312 -16.16 -4.87 6.77
C LEU A 312 -17.10 -6.05 7.05
N PRO A 313 -17.81 -6.13 8.20
CA PRO A 313 -18.70 -7.27 8.48
C PRO A 313 -19.80 -7.43 7.45
N TRP A 314 -20.36 -6.31 6.98
CA TRP A 314 -21.52 -6.33 6.10
C TRP A 314 -21.13 -6.63 4.66
N MET A 315 -20.00 -6.07 4.19
CA MET A 315 -19.43 -6.46 2.90
C MET A 315 -19.08 -7.95 2.88
N THR A 316 -18.47 -8.47 3.96
CA THR A 316 -18.20 -9.90 4.14
C THR A 316 -19.48 -10.75 4.24
N LEU A 317 -20.53 -10.27 4.89
CA LEU A 317 -21.81 -11.00 4.91
C LEU A 317 -22.46 -11.07 3.52
N LEU A 318 -22.33 -9.98 2.76
CA LEU A 318 -23.02 -9.76 1.49
C LEU A 318 -22.27 -10.34 0.29
N HIS A 319 -20.99 -10.69 0.38
CA HIS A 319 -20.24 -11.19 -0.78
C HIS A 319 -20.74 -12.58 -1.27
N LYS A 320 -21.35 -13.40 -0.39
CA LYS A 320 -21.82 -14.75 -0.71
C LYS A 320 -23.34 -14.87 -0.84
N LYS A 321 -23.75 -15.87 -1.63
CA LYS A 321 -25.13 -16.27 -1.96
C LYS A 321 -25.86 -15.20 -2.77
N ARG A 322 -26.96 -15.60 -3.41
CA ARG A 322 -27.82 -14.67 -4.15
C ARG A 322 -28.36 -13.58 -3.22
N ILE A 323 -28.42 -12.36 -3.72
CA ILE A 323 -29.10 -11.22 -3.09
C ILE A 323 -30.36 -10.93 -3.89
N ASP A 324 -31.49 -10.99 -3.21
CA ASP A 324 -32.80 -10.60 -3.72
C ASP A 324 -33.42 -9.54 -2.79
N ARG A 325 -34.55 -8.95 -3.22
CA ARG A 325 -35.27 -7.95 -2.41
C ARG A 325 -35.60 -8.48 -1.02
N ARG A 326 -36.02 -9.75 -0.90
CA ARG A 326 -36.35 -10.38 0.39
C ARG A 326 -35.15 -10.42 1.34
N LYS A 327 -33.95 -10.67 0.84
CA LYS A 327 -32.72 -10.68 1.64
C LYS A 327 -32.31 -9.27 2.07
N LEU A 328 -32.49 -8.27 1.19
CA LEU A 328 -32.28 -6.86 1.55
C LEU A 328 -33.29 -6.39 2.61
N ASP A 329 -34.56 -6.74 2.48
CA ASP A 329 -35.60 -6.45 3.47
C ASP A 329 -35.26 -7.08 4.84
N LYS A 330 -34.72 -8.30 4.84
CA LYS A 330 -34.25 -8.94 6.08
C LYS A 330 -33.02 -8.27 6.66
N LEU A 331 -32.13 -7.72 5.82
CA LEU A 331 -30.93 -7.02 6.25
C LEU A 331 -31.28 -5.66 6.87
N SER A 332 -32.20 -4.90 6.27
CA SER A 332 -32.66 -3.61 6.79
C SER A 332 -33.37 -3.74 8.14
N LEU A 333 -33.87 -4.93 8.49
CA LEU A 333 -34.45 -5.23 9.80
C LEU A 333 -33.42 -5.74 10.84
N LYS A 334 -32.17 -6.03 10.46
CA LYS A 334 -31.14 -6.46 11.42
C LYS A 334 -30.69 -5.27 12.26
N THR A 335 -30.86 -5.35 13.58
CA THR A 335 -30.54 -4.27 14.53
C THR A 335 -29.18 -3.62 14.28
N ASN A 336 -28.11 -4.41 14.15
CA ASN A 336 -26.75 -3.88 13.96
C ASN A 336 -26.53 -3.18 12.62
N PHE A 337 -27.29 -3.54 11.57
CA PHE A 337 -27.20 -2.88 10.27
C PHE A 337 -28.11 -1.66 10.23
N LEU A 338 -29.33 -1.81 10.74
CA LEU A 338 -30.34 -0.75 10.86
C LEU A 338 -29.84 0.43 11.70
N SER A 339 -29.03 0.17 12.72
CA SER A 339 -28.43 1.22 13.56
C SER A 339 -27.38 2.06 12.84
N LEU A 340 -26.91 1.64 11.66
CA LEU A 340 -25.96 2.43 10.89
C LEU A 340 -26.66 3.63 10.24
N PRO A 341 -25.97 4.76 10.06
CA PRO A 341 -26.47 5.90 9.30
C PRO A 341 -26.91 5.49 7.89
N SER A 342 -28.02 6.04 7.40
CA SER A 342 -28.59 5.65 6.10
C SER A 342 -27.61 5.80 4.93
N GLN A 343 -26.80 6.86 4.92
CA GLN A 343 -25.75 7.04 3.90
C GLN A 343 -24.68 5.94 3.99
N MET A 344 -24.31 5.49 5.19
CA MET A 344 -23.37 4.38 5.34
C MET A 344 -23.99 3.07 4.85
N GLN A 345 -25.27 2.81 5.16
CA GLN A 345 -25.97 1.62 4.68
C GLN A 345 -25.96 1.57 3.14
N ASP A 346 -26.28 2.69 2.48
CA ASP A 346 -26.23 2.82 1.02
C ASP A 346 -24.82 2.57 0.48
N ASP A 347 -23.80 3.22 1.06
CA ASP A 347 -22.41 3.07 0.63
C ASP A 347 -21.91 1.62 0.81
N ILE A 348 -22.30 0.94 1.90
CA ILE A 348 -21.99 -0.48 2.13
C ILE A 348 -22.61 -1.36 1.04
N LEU A 349 -23.88 -1.14 0.69
CA LEU A 349 -24.57 -1.96 -0.32
C LEU A 349 -23.91 -1.80 -1.69
N LYS A 350 -23.56 -0.57 -2.07
CA LYS A 350 -22.87 -0.28 -3.34
C LYS A 350 -21.46 -0.87 -3.38
N LEU A 351 -20.69 -0.74 -2.30
CA LEU A 351 -19.36 -1.37 -2.20
C LEU A 351 -19.44 -2.90 -2.21
N ALA A 352 -20.44 -3.47 -1.54
CA ALA A 352 -20.69 -4.91 -1.57
C ALA A 352 -21.07 -5.39 -2.98
N ALA A 353 -21.82 -4.61 -3.76
CA ALA A 353 -22.12 -4.94 -5.16
C ALA A 353 -20.84 -5.03 -6.00
N ILE A 354 -19.92 -4.07 -5.84
CA ILE A 354 -18.62 -4.08 -6.52
C ILE A 354 -17.78 -5.27 -6.09
N LEU A 355 -17.64 -5.51 -4.77
CA LEU A 355 -16.89 -6.63 -4.22
C LEU A 355 -17.40 -7.98 -4.74
N ARG A 356 -18.72 -8.17 -4.80
CA ARG A 356 -19.34 -9.41 -5.30
C ARG A 356 -18.95 -9.70 -6.75
N MET A 357 -18.98 -8.68 -7.60
CA MET A 357 -18.58 -8.83 -9.01
C MET A 357 -17.08 -9.09 -9.12
N ALA A 358 -16.26 -8.38 -8.35
CA ALA A 358 -14.81 -8.55 -8.33
C ALA A 358 -14.36 -9.95 -7.85
N ASP A 359 -14.99 -10.47 -6.79
CA ASP A 359 -14.79 -11.84 -6.28
C ASP A 359 -15.13 -12.87 -7.36
N ALA A 360 -16.24 -12.67 -8.07
CA ALA A 360 -16.65 -13.54 -9.17
C ALA A 360 -15.63 -13.63 -10.32
N LEU A 361 -14.89 -12.55 -10.57
CA LEU A 361 -13.92 -12.45 -11.67
C LEU A 361 -12.64 -13.25 -11.42
N ASP A 362 -12.46 -13.77 -10.21
CA ASP A 362 -11.38 -14.71 -9.87
C ASP A 362 -11.95 -16.02 -9.29
N TYR A 363 -13.13 -16.45 -9.76
CA TYR A 363 -13.76 -17.68 -9.29
C TYR A 363 -13.03 -18.94 -9.77
N SER A 364 -12.62 -18.97 -11.04
CA SER A 364 -11.92 -20.09 -11.66
C SER A 364 -10.46 -20.21 -11.20
N ARG A 365 -9.87 -19.11 -10.71
CA ARG A 365 -8.43 -18.97 -10.42
C ARG A 365 -7.53 -19.20 -11.64
N MET A 366 -8.07 -19.06 -12.85
CA MET A 366 -7.35 -19.30 -14.11
C MET A 366 -6.79 -18.00 -14.74
N GLY A 367 -6.63 -16.95 -13.93
CA GLY A 367 -5.97 -15.71 -14.34
C GLY A 367 -6.79 -14.84 -15.29
N SER A 368 -8.10 -14.79 -15.09
CA SER A 368 -8.99 -13.87 -15.79
C SER A 368 -8.69 -12.42 -15.43
N LYS A 369 -8.84 -11.51 -16.39
CA LYS A 369 -8.61 -10.08 -16.23
C LYS A 369 -9.67 -9.30 -16.98
N ILE A 370 -10.08 -8.16 -16.42
CA ILE A 370 -10.85 -7.18 -17.18
C ILE A 370 -9.95 -6.65 -18.31
N SER A 371 -10.38 -6.74 -19.56
CA SER A 371 -9.68 -6.13 -20.70
C SER A 371 -10.22 -4.73 -20.97
N ASP A 372 -11.54 -4.57 -20.96
CA ASP A 372 -12.25 -3.36 -21.37
C ASP A 372 -13.55 -3.17 -20.57
N ILE A 373 -13.98 -1.92 -20.38
CA ILE A 373 -15.27 -1.56 -19.79
C ILE A 373 -15.93 -0.52 -20.69
N ASP A 374 -16.91 -0.97 -21.47
CA ASP A 374 -17.66 -0.12 -22.38
C ASP A 374 -18.82 0.57 -21.64
N LEU A 375 -18.64 1.86 -21.38
CA LEU A 375 -19.63 2.75 -20.76
C LEU A 375 -20.43 3.54 -21.79
N THR A 376 -20.28 3.30 -23.09
CA THR A 376 -20.96 4.08 -24.14
C THR A 376 -22.37 3.57 -24.46
N LYS A 377 -22.66 2.32 -24.09
CA LYS A 377 -23.94 1.64 -24.31
C LYS A 377 -24.97 2.00 -23.24
N GLU A 378 -26.23 1.65 -23.47
CA GLU A 378 -27.29 1.80 -22.47
C GLU A 378 -26.90 1.08 -21.17
N ASP A 379 -26.62 -0.23 -21.27
CA ASP A 379 -26.04 -1.01 -20.18
C ASP A 379 -24.51 -1.11 -20.29
N ILE A 380 -23.85 -1.35 -19.16
CA ILE A 380 -22.40 -1.44 -19.05
C ILE A 380 -21.94 -2.82 -19.54
N ILE A 381 -20.95 -2.88 -20.42
CA ILE A 381 -20.35 -4.14 -20.86
C ILE A 381 -18.91 -4.23 -20.38
N VAL A 382 -18.62 -5.22 -19.53
CA VAL A 382 -17.28 -5.55 -19.06
C VAL A 382 -16.75 -6.73 -19.85
N LYS A 383 -15.64 -6.55 -20.56
CA LYS A 383 -14.98 -7.64 -21.30
C LYS A 383 -13.88 -8.26 -20.46
N ILE A 384 -13.83 -9.59 -20.47
CA ILE A 384 -12.92 -10.41 -19.67
C ILE A 384 -12.03 -11.21 -20.61
N ALA A 385 -10.72 -11.14 -20.40
CA ALA A 385 -9.73 -11.92 -21.12
C ALA A 385 -9.00 -12.89 -20.17
N GLY A 386 -8.41 -13.95 -20.72
CA GLY A 386 -7.65 -14.95 -19.97
C GLY A 386 -8.28 -16.34 -20.02
N LYS A 387 -7.60 -17.34 -19.45
CA LYS A 387 -7.99 -18.76 -19.61
C LYS A 387 -9.32 -19.11 -18.93
N GLY A 388 -9.71 -18.36 -17.90
CA GLY A 388 -10.98 -18.53 -17.18
C GLY A 388 -12.09 -17.60 -17.63
N ALA A 389 -11.88 -16.80 -18.69
CA ALA A 389 -12.70 -15.64 -19.00
C ALA A 389 -14.19 -15.96 -19.13
N SER A 390 -14.56 -16.99 -19.89
CA SER A 390 -15.95 -17.44 -20.02
C SER A 390 -16.59 -17.80 -18.66
N ILE A 391 -15.91 -18.62 -17.85
CA ILE A 391 -16.42 -19.09 -16.55
C ILE A 391 -16.60 -17.91 -15.58
N ASP A 392 -15.61 -17.03 -15.52
CA ASP A 392 -15.58 -15.91 -14.58
C ASP A 392 -16.55 -14.79 -15.02
N ALA A 393 -16.73 -14.58 -16.32
CA ALA A 393 -17.73 -13.67 -16.86
C ALA A 393 -19.15 -14.14 -16.49
N ASP A 394 -19.50 -15.40 -16.74
CA ASP A 394 -20.81 -15.97 -16.37
C ASP A 394 -21.07 -15.89 -14.86
N ARG A 395 -20.01 -16.12 -14.07
CA ARG A 395 -20.08 -16.03 -12.61
C ARG A 395 -20.29 -14.59 -12.15
N ALA A 396 -19.59 -13.63 -12.75
CA ALA A 396 -19.72 -12.21 -12.45
C ALA A 396 -21.10 -11.68 -12.82
N ASP A 397 -21.65 -12.09 -13.96
CA ASP A 397 -23.02 -11.82 -14.35
C ASP A 397 -24.01 -12.33 -13.31
N THR A 398 -23.82 -13.55 -12.82
CA THR A 398 -24.67 -14.13 -11.76
C THR A 398 -24.55 -13.34 -10.45
N LYS A 399 -23.35 -12.88 -10.08
CA LYS A 399 -23.09 -12.12 -8.84
C LYS A 399 -23.39 -10.61 -8.94
N ALA A 400 -23.70 -10.09 -10.13
CA ALA A 400 -24.20 -8.72 -10.33
C ALA A 400 -25.68 -8.53 -9.90
N ASP A 401 -26.29 -9.52 -9.26
CA ASP A 401 -27.65 -9.46 -8.71
C ASP A 401 -27.89 -8.26 -7.76
N LEU A 402 -26.95 -7.93 -6.87
CA LEU A 402 -27.06 -6.76 -5.99
C LEU A 402 -26.92 -5.45 -6.79
N TRP A 403 -26.04 -5.39 -7.79
CA TRP A 403 -25.92 -4.23 -8.67
C TRP A 403 -27.27 -3.89 -9.33
N ARG A 404 -27.93 -4.90 -9.89
CA ARG A 404 -29.25 -4.79 -10.54
C ARG A 404 -30.40 -4.38 -9.61
N LEU A 405 -30.21 -4.52 -8.31
CA LEU A 405 -31.17 -4.04 -7.32
C LEU A 405 -30.94 -2.58 -6.93
N LEU A 406 -29.72 -2.07 -7.12
CA LEU A 406 -29.30 -0.74 -6.66
C LEU A 406 -29.25 0.30 -7.77
N PHE A 407 -29.01 -0.11 -9.02
CA PHE A 407 -28.78 0.79 -10.13
C PHE A 407 -29.75 0.51 -11.28
N GLU A 408 -30.21 1.59 -11.93
CA GLU A 408 -31.06 1.50 -13.11
C GLU A 408 -30.29 0.96 -14.32
N ARG A 409 -29.02 1.35 -14.43
CA ARG A 409 -28.12 0.91 -15.49
C ARG A 409 -27.57 -0.47 -15.17
N ASP A 410 -27.89 -1.47 -15.98
CA ASP A 410 -27.41 -2.83 -15.78
C ASP A 410 -25.94 -2.96 -16.21
N ILE A 411 -25.33 -4.07 -15.82
CA ILE A 411 -23.96 -4.46 -16.13
C ILE A 411 -23.93 -5.92 -16.59
N TYR A 412 -23.18 -6.17 -17.66
CA TYR A 412 -22.97 -7.49 -18.22
C TYR A 412 -21.49 -7.78 -18.39
N PHE A 413 -21.09 -9.00 -18.09
CA PHE A 413 -19.73 -9.52 -18.22
C PHE A 413 -19.68 -10.50 -19.40
N ARG A 414 -18.70 -10.31 -20.29
CA ARG A 414 -18.55 -11.11 -21.51
C ARG A 414 -17.09 -11.50 -21.71
N GLU A 415 -16.85 -12.68 -22.27
CA GLU A 415 -15.53 -13.05 -22.76
C GLU A 415 -15.13 -12.15 -23.93
N ASP A 416 -13.86 -11.71 -23.94
CA ASP A 416 -13.23 -10.95 -25.01
C ASP A 416 -12.66 -11.93 -26.04
N TYR A 417 -13.29 -12.00 -27.21
CA TYR A 417 -12.97 -12.95 -28.29
C TYR A 417 -11.84 -12.49 -29.20
#